data_AF-A0A2H5YMM0-F1
#
_entry.id   AF-A0A2H5YMM0-F1
#
_cell.length_a   1.000
_cell.length_b   1.000
_cell.length_c   1.000
_cell.angle_alpha   90.00
_cell.angle_beta   90.00
_cell.angle_gamma   90.00
#
_symmetry.space_group_name_H-M   'P 1'
#
loop_
_entity.id
_entity.type
_entity.pdbx_description
1 polymer ?
#
loop_
_entity_poly.entity_id
_entity_poly.type
_entity_poly.pdbx_seq_one_letter_code
_entity_poly.pdbx_strand_id
1 'polypeptide(L)'
;MAQKTPPDRPLERAVRRAAADPFFLASALEAYRSRTGMDESELASLLGTTREGLQRMALCRRPRGEGASFRSDVERIAAYAGASARALAQLLREVEWWEAVEAASADEQAAGRAILAAREREEQVEAQREGDEAGREAGQ
;
A
#
# COMPACT_ATOMS: atom_id res chain seq x y z
N MET A 1 5.91 -16.21 -42.69
CA MET A 1 5.47 -16.47 -41.30
C MET A 1 6.16 -15.47 -40.38
N ALA A 2 5.54 -15.18 -39.23
CA ALA A 2 5.90 -14.18 -38.20
C ALA A 2 5.29 -12.78 -38.41
N GLN A 3 4.06 -12.63 -37.94
CA GLN A 3 3.45 -11.33 -37.68
C GLN A 3 4.06 -10.78 -36.38
N LYS A 4 4.69 -9.61 -36.46
CA LYS A 4 5.25 -8.89 -35.30
C LYS A 4 4.13 -8.02 -34.69
N THR A 5 3.27 -8.64 -33.88
CA THR A 5 2.28 -7.89 -33.09
C THR A 5 3.02 -7.02 -32.08
N PRO A 6 2.78 -5.70 -31.97
CA PRO A 6 3.34 -4.92 -30.87
C PRO A 6 2.61 -5.36 -29.60
N PRO A 7 3.30 -5.98 -28.62
CA PRO A 7 2.59 -6.43 -27.44
C PRO A 7 2.37 -5.22 -26.49
N ASP A 8 1.46 -5.36 -25.55
CA ASP A 8 1.54 -4.73 -24.21
C ASP A 8 0.77 -3.44 -23.85
N ARG A 9 0.23 -2.61 -24.75
CA ARG A 9 -0.45 -1.37 -24.29
C ARG A 9 -1.69 -1.58 -23.38
N PRO A 10 -2.63 -2.51 -23.66
CA PRO A 10 -3.79 -2.72 -22.79
C PRO A 10 -3.42 -3.45 -21.49
N LEU A 11 -2.51 -4.42 -21.57
CA LEU A 11 -2.10 -5.24 -20.43
C LEU A 11 -1.29 -4.42 -19.43
N GLU A 12 -0.33 -3.63 -19.90
CA GLU A 12 0.45 -2.72 -19.03
C GLU A 12 -0.45 -1.67 -18.36
N ARG A 13 -1.45 -1.16 -19.09
CA ARG A 13 -2.46 -0.26 -18.48
C ARG A 13 -3.28 -0.96 -17.39
N ALA A 14 -3.64 -2.23 -17.60
CA ALA A 14 -4.37 -3.00 -16.60
C ALA A 14 -3.51 -3.25 -15.36
N VAL A 15 -2.25 -3.65 -15.54
CA VAL A 15 -1.29 -3.84 -14.43
C VAL A 15 -1.08 -2.54 -13.66
N ARG A 16 -0.87 -1.41 -14.34
CA ARG A 16 -0.73 -0.10 -13.68
C ARG A 16 -1.97 0.29 -12.89
N ARG A 17 -3.16 -0.01 -13.40
CA ARG A 17 -4.42 0.24 -12.67
C ARG A 17 -4.54 -0.68 -11.47
N ALA A 18 -4.18 -1.96 -11.62
CA ALA A 18 -4.19 -2.93 -10.53
C ALA A 18 -3.20 -2.54 -9.40
N ALA A 19 -2.07 -1.90 -9.73
CA ALA A 19 -1.11 -1.44 -8.74
C ALA A 19 -1.68 -0.41 -7.76
N ALA A 20 -2.72 0.33 -8.16
CA ALA A 20 -3.41 1.31 -7.31
C ALA A 20 -4.49 0.68 -6.41
N ASP A 21 -4.79 -0.61 -6.55
CA ASP A 21 -5.85 -1.28 -5.82
C ASP A 21 -5.27 -2.42 -4.94
N PRO A 22 -5.36 -2.30 -3.59
CA PRO A 22 -4.86 -3.31 -2.63
C PRO A 22 -5.45 -4.72 -2.78
N PHE A 23 -6.51 -4.89 -3.57
CA PHE A 23 -7.07 -6.19 -3.91
C PHE A 23 -6.11 -7.03 -4.77
N PHE A 24 -5.34 -6.39 -5.64
CA PHE A 24 -4.47 -7.08 -6.60
C PHE A 24 -3.05 -7.25 -6.06
N LEU A 25 -2.38 -8.29 -6.55
CA LEU A 25 -0.99 -8.53 -6.20
C LEU A 25 -0.07 -7.43 -6.75
N ALA A 26 -0.46 -6.76 -7.83
CA ALA A 26 0.26 -5.60 -8.38
C ALA A 26 0.57 -4.53 -7.32
N SER A 27 -0.35 -4.26 -6.39
CA SER A 27 -0.13 -3.23 -5.36
C SER A 27 1.01 -3.62 -4.42
N ALA A 28 1.08 -4.91 -4.05
CA ALA A 28 2.13 -5.41 -3.16
C ALA A 28 3.49 -5.47 -3.87
N LEU A 29 3.51 -5.86 -5.15
CA LEU A 29 4.75 -5.84 -5.95
C LEU A 29 5.29 -4.41 -6.10
N GLU A 30 4.41 -3.42 -6.33
CA GLU A 30 4.81 -2.01 -6.42
C GLU A 30 5.26 -1.44 -5.08
N ALA A 31 4.57 -1.77 -3.99
CA ALA A 31 5.01 -1.40 -2.64
C ALA A 31 6.40 -1.97 -2.32
N TYR A 32 6.67 -3.21 -2.73
CA TYR A 32 7.97 -3.82 -2.53
C TYR A 32 9.07 -3.16 -3.37
N ARG A 33 8.81 -2.93 -4.66
CA ARG A 33 9.77 -2.26 -5.55
C ARG A 33 10.09 -0.85 -5.10
N SER A 34 9.08 -0.07 -4.74
CA SER A 34 9.26 1.32 -4.31
C SER A 34 10.08 1.43 -3.02
N ARG A 35 9.91 0.50 -2.07
CA ARG A 35 10.69 0.47 -0.82
C ARG A 35 12.11 -0.06 -0.98
N THR A 36 12.32 -1.02 -1.88
CA THR A 36 13.64 -1.61 -2.10
C THR A 36 14.45 -0.93 -3.21
N GLY A 37 13.82 -0.03 -3.97
CA GLY A 37 14.42 0.61 -5.14
C GLY A 37 14.59 -0.31 -6.34
N MET A 38 13.98 -1.49 -6.32
CA MET A 38 14.14 -2.51 -7.38
C MET A 38 13.37 -2.16 -8.65
N ASP A 39 14.01 -2.39 -9.78
CA ASP A 39 13.34 -2.37 -11.08
C ASP A 39 12.53 -3.65 -11.36
N GLU A 40 11.85 -3.69 -12.50
CA GLU A 40 10.99 -4.82 -12.88
C GLU A 40 11.80 -6.11 -13.17
N SER A 41 13.02 -5.97 -13.69
CA SER A 41 13.91 -7.08 -14.03
C SER A 41 14.54 -7.71 -12.78
N GLU A 42 14.94 -6.88 -11.83
CA GLU A 42 15.43 -7.29 -10.53
C GLU A 42 14.35 -8.03 -9.74
N LEU A 43 13.12 -7.50 -9.74
CA LEU A 43 11.98 -8.17 -9.11
C LEU A 43 11.67 -9.52 -9.77
N ALA A 44 11.68 -9.58 -11.11
CA ALA A 44 11.47 -10.83 -11.83
C ALA A 44 12.55 -11.87 -11.50
N SER A 45 13.81 -11.43 -11.38
CA SER A 45 14.94 -12.28 -10.99
C SER A 45 14.80 -12.79 -9.55
N LEU A 46 14.40 -11.92 -8.61
CA LEU A 46 14.15 -12.29 -7.21
C LEU A 46 13.06 -13.37 -7.11
N LEU A 47 11.98 -13.21 -7.88
CA LEU A 47 10.87 -14.15 -7.91
C LEU A 47 11.14 -15.37 -8.80
N GLY A 48 12.27 -15.41 -9.52
CA GLY A 48 12.63 -16.49 -10.43
C GLY A 48 11.65 -16.67 -11.58
N THR A 49 11.11 -15.57 -12.11
CA THR A 49 10.06 -15.54 -13.16
C THR A 49 10.49 -14.71 -14.36
N THR A 50 9.78 -14.82 -15.49
CA THR A 50 9.91 -13.89 -16.62
C THR A 50 9.08 -12.63 -16.43
N ARG A 51 9.28 -11.62 -17.30
CA ARG A 51 8.47 -10.40 -17.37
C ARG A 51 6.99 -10.71 -17.51
N GLU A 52 6.64 -11.61 -18.42
CA GLU A 52 5.26 -12.03 -18.68
C GLU A 52 4.67 -12.79 -17.49
N GLY A 53 5.49 -13.55 -16.75
CA GLY A 53 5.08 -14.15 -15.49
C GLY A 53 4.78 -13.09 -14.43
N LEU A 54 5.59 -12.04 -14.35
CA LEU A 54 5.36 -10.90 -13.45
C LEU A 54 4.04 -10.19 -13.75
N GLN A 55 3.78 -9.89 -15.03
CA GLN A 55 2.52 -9.27 -15.47
C GLN A 55 1.29 -10.14 -15.15
N ARG A 56 1.40 -11.46 -15.35
CA ARG A 56 0.34 -12.42 -14.98
C ARG A 56 0.06 -12.39 -13.48
N MET A 57 1.10 -12.43 -12.63
CA MET A 57 0.96 -12.34 -11.18
C MET A 57 0.33 -11.03 -10.74
N ALA A 58 0.75 -9.91 -11.33
CA ALA A 58 0.27 -8.59 -10.95
C ALA A 58 -1.27 -8.48 -11.00
N LEU A 59 -1.91 -9.19 -11.93
CA LEU A 59 -3.37 -9.21 -12.09
C LEU A 59 -4.08 -10.26 -11.21
N CYS A 60 -3.33 -11.15 -10.55
CA CYS A 60 -3.92 -12.06 -9.58
C CYS A 60 -4.43 -11.31 -8.36
N ARG A 61 -5.43 -11.90 -7.68
CA ARG A 61 -5.86 -11.44 -6.36
C ARG A 61 -4.70 -11.63 -5.37
N ARG A 62 -4.45 -10.62 -4.54
CA ARG A 62 -3.46 -10.72 -3.47
C ARG A 62 -3.89 -11.79 -2.45
N PRO A 63 -3.05 -12.81 -2.19
CA PRO A 63 -3.27 -13.73 -1.07
C PRO A 63 -3.33 -12.95 0.24
N ARG A 64 -4.30 -13.26 1.10
CA ARG A 64 -4.44 -12.63 2.42
C ARG A 64 -4.66 -13.70 3.48
N GLY A 65 -4.31 -13.36 4.72
CA GLY A 65 -4.53 -14.20 5.89
C GLY A 65 -3.32 -15.07 6.25
N GLU A 66 -3.58 -16.14 6.98
CA GLU A 66 -2.54 -16.94 7.64
C GLU A 66 -2.70 -18.44 7.39
N GLY A 67 -1.64 -19.20 7.68
CA GLY A 67 -1.68 -20.65 7.66
C GLY A 67 -1.82 -21.25 6.26
N ALA A 68 -2.71 -22.25 6.15
CA ALA A 68 -2.80 -23.13 4.99
C ALA A 68 -3.44 -22.47 3.76
N SER A 69 -4.44 -21.59 3.94
CA SER A 69 -5.11 -20.90 2.83
C SER A 69 -4.15 -19.97 2.10
N PHE A 70 -3.42 -19.14 2.85
CA PHE A 70 -2.39 -18.26 2.30
C PHE A 70 -1.35 -19.05 1.49
N ARG A 71 -0.84 -20.15 2.07
CA ARG A 71 0.16 -20.98 1.40
C ARG A 71 -0.36 -21.55 0.08
N SER A 72 -1.56 -22.12 0.10
CA SER A 72 -2.22 -22.66 -1.09
C SER A 72 -2.40 -21.60 -2.19
N ASP A 73 -2.84 -20.39 -1.82
CA ASP A 73 -3.02 -19.31 -2.78
C ASP A 73 -1.68 -18.87 -3.41
N VAL A 74 -0.63 -18.73 -2.59
CA VAL A 74 0.72 -18.40 -3.07
C VAL A 74 1.25 -19.47 -4.01
N GLU A 75 1.12 -20.75 -3.65
CA GLU A 75 1.56 -21.87 -4.49
C GLU A 75 0.84 -21.88 -5.84
N ARG A 76 -0.48 -21.63 -5.86
CA ARG A 76 -1.26 -21.55 -7.09
C ARG A 76 -0.83 -20.40 -7.99
N ILE A 77 -0.61 -19.21 -7.43
CA ILE A 77 -0.16 -18.05 -8.20
C ILE A 77 1.25 -18.28 -8.75
N ALA A 78 2.16 -18.79 -7.91
CA ALA A 78 3.52 -19.07 -8.30
C ALA A 78 3.59 -20.10 -9.44
N ALA A 79 2.81 -21.19 -9.35
CA ALA A 79 2.70 -22.17 -10.41
C ALA A 79 2.11 -21.58 -11.70
N TYR A 80 1.07 -20.74 -11.59
CA TYR A 80 0.45 -20.09 -12.75
C TYR A 80 1.41 -19.16 -13.50
N ALA A 81 2.28 -18.47 -12.78
CA ALA A 81 3.21 -17.50 -13.35
C ALA A 81 4.57 -18.07 -13.72
N GLY A 82 4.95 -19.23 -13.18
CA GLY A 82 6.30 -19.77 -13.27
C GLY A 82 7.28 -19.05 -12.33
N ALA A 83 6.84 -18.73 -11.12
CA ALA A 83 7.61 -18.05 -10.09
C ALA A 83 7.92 -18.96 -8.89
N SER A 84 8.82 -18.53 -8.03
CA SER A 84 9.14 -19.17 -6.76
C SER A 84 8.08 -18.86 -5.70
N ALA A 85 7.32 -19.88 -5.28
CA ALA A 85 6.32 -19.75 -4.21
C ALA A 85 6.94 -19.26 -2.90
N ARG A 86 8.17 -19.72 -2.58
CA ARG A 86 8.91 -19.30 -1.39
C ARG A 86 9.24 -17.81 -1.44
N ALA A 87 9.79 -17.33 -2.56
CA ALA A 87 10.16 -15.93 -2.71
C ALA A 87 8.92 -15.03 -2.68
N LEU A 88 7.84 -15.44 -3.35
CA LEU A 88 6.58 -14.71 -3.35
C LEU A 88 5.96 -14.62 -1.94
N ALA A 89 5.97 -15.71 -1.17
CA ALA A 89 5.48 -15.71 0.20
C ALA A 89 6.28 -14.73 1.08
N GLN A 90 7.60 -14.74 0.97
CA GLN A 90 8.48 -13.85 1.74
C GLN A 90 8.21 -12.39 1.42
N LEU A 91 8.17 -12.05 0.14
CA LEU A 91 7.84 -10.70 -0.33
C LEU A 91 6.50 -10.22 0.25
N LEU A 92 5.46 -11.06 0.16
CA LEU A 92 4.13 -10.70 0.65
C LEU A 92 4.11 -10.44 2.16
N ARG A 93 4.84 -11.24 2.94
CA ARG A 93 4.93 -11.07 4.40
C ARG A 93 5.67 -9.80 4.78
N GLU A 94 6.71 -9.45 4.03
CA GLU A 94 7.46 -8.23 4.27
C GLU A 94 6.62 -6.98 3.96
N VAL A 95 5.85 -7.01 2.86
CA VAL A 95 4.88 -5.97 2.53
C VAL A 95 3.78 -5.84 3.59
N GLU A 96 3.23 -6.97 4.07
CA GLU A 96 2.23 -6.95 5.15
C GLU A 96 2.78 -6.34 6.43
N TRP A 97 4.03 -6.67 6.80
CA TRP A 97 4.69 -6.09 7.98
C TRP A 97 4.84 -4.58 7.84
N TRP A 98 5.33 -4.11 6.69
CA TRP A 98 5.44 -2.69 6.39
C TRP A 98 4.10 -1.95 6.46
N GLU A 99 3.07 -2.48 5.82
CA GLU A 99 1.72 -1.89 5.84
C GLU A 99 1.16 -1.81 7.27
N ALA A 100 1.41 -2.83 8.11
CA ALA A 100 0.98 -2.83 9.50
C ALA A 100 1.70 -1.74 10.34
N VAL A 101 3.00 -1.55 10.12
CA VAL A 101 3.80 -0.51 10.80
C VAL A 101 3.33 0.90 10.40
N GLU A 102 3.07 1.13 9.11
CA GLU A 102 2.55 2.42 8.62
C GLU A 102 1.16 2.72 9.20
N ALA A 103 0.27 1.71 9.22
CA ALA A 103 -1.07 1.87 9.76
C ALA A 103 -1.04 2.25 11.24
N ALA A 104 -0.22 1.56 12.05
CA ALA A 104 -0.06 1.88 13.47
C ALA A 104 0.47 3.32 13.69
N SER A 105 1.44 3.73 12.87
CA SER A 105 2.03 5.08 12.95
C SER A 105 1.02 6.17 12.57
N ALA A 106 0.18 5.91 11.57
CA ALA A 106 -0.85 6.85 11.12
C ALA A 106 -1.93 7.09 12.19
N ASP A 107 -2.34 6.03 12.90
CA ASP A 107 -3.30 6.10 13.99
C ASP A 107 -2.76 6.93 15.18
N GLU A 108 -1.51 6.70 15.56
CA GLU A 108 -0.85 7.46 16.63
C GLU A 108 -0.74 8.95 16.28
N GLN A 109 -0.34 9.26 15.04
CA GLN A 109 -0.28 10.64 14.56
C GLN A 109 -1.65 11.31 14.52
N ALA A 110 -2.71 10.58 14.14
CA ALA A 110 -4.07 11.10 14.14
C ALA A 110 -4.54 11.44 15.57
N ALA A 111 -4.26 10.58 16.54
CA ALA A 111 -4.54 10.84 17.94
C ALA A 111 -3.77 12.07 18.47
N GLY A 112 -2.47 12.18 18.16
CA GLY A 112 -1.66 13.34 18.52
C GLY A 112 -2.18 14.65 17.94
N ARG A 113 -2.56 14.66 16.65
CA ARG A 113 -3.19 15.83 16.00
C ARG A 113 -4.51 16.22 16.65
N ALA A 114 -5.33 15.24 17.06
CA ALA A 114 -6.59 15.51 17.74
C ALA A 114 -6.39 16.18 19.11
N ILE A 115 -5.37 15.78 19.87
CA ILE A 115 -5.03 16.39 21.16
C ILE A 115 -4.54 17.83 20.96
N LEU A 116 -3.67 18.08 19.97
CA LEU A 116 -3.19 19.42 19.68
C LEU A 116 -4.34 20.36 19.31
N ALA A 117 -5.26 19.91 18.44
CA ALA A 117 -6.44 20.67 18.04
C ALA A 117 -7.42 20.89 19.21
N ALA A 118 -7.50 19.99 20.18
CA ALA A 118 -8.32 20.19 21.37
C ALA A 118 -7.77 21.33 22.25
N ARG A 119 -6.45 21.40 22.44
CA ARG A 119 -5.82 22.50 23.21
C ARG A 119 -6.03 23.85 22.56
N GLU A 120 -5.88 23.94 21.24
CA GLU A 120 -6.12 25.19 20.51
C GLU A 120 -7.54 25.74 20.70
N ARG A 121 -8.54 24.85 20.82
CA ARG A 121 -9.93 25.27 21.12
C ARG A 121 -10.10 25.78 22.55
N GLU A 122 -9.40 25.20 23.52
CA GLU A 122 -9.44 25.68 24.91
C GLU A 122 -8.87 27.09 25.02
N GLU A 123 -7.74 27.36 24.38
CA GLU A 123 -7.11 28.69 24.35
C GLU A 123 -8.00 29.74 23.66
N GLN A 124 -8.69 29.38 22.58
CA GLN A 124 -9.62 30.28 21.89
C GLN A 124 -10.87 30.59 22.72
N VAL A 125 -11.38 29.62 23.49
CA VAL A 125 -12.54 29.83 24.38
C VAL A 125 -12.18 30.73 25.56
N GLU A 126 -10.99 30.55 26.15
CA GLU A 126 -10.48 31.43 27.22
C GLU A 126 -10.28 32.86 26.70
N ALA A 127 -9.62 33.04 25.55
CA ALA A 127 -9.41 34.35 24.94
C ALA A 127 -10.72 35.08 24.58
N GLN A 128 -11.75 34.33 24.20
CA GLN A 128 -13.06 34.89 23.86
C GLN A 128 -13.87 35.28 25.10
N ARG A 129 -13.72 34.54 26.21
CA ARG A 129 -14.31 34.91 27.52
C ARG A 129 -13.69 36.18 28.10
N GLU A 130 -12.37 36.33 28.02
CA GLU A 130 -11.67 37.53 28.48
C GLU A 130 -12.07 38.79 27.66
N GLY A 131 -12.28 38.63 26.35
CA GLY A 131 -12.76 39.72 25.49
C GLY A 131 -14.20 40.16 25.79
N ASP A 132 -15.10 39.23 26.10
CA ASP A 132 -16.50 39.51 26.45
C ASP A 132 -16.64 40.17 27.83
N GLU A 133 -15.74 39.88 28.78
CA GLU A 133 -15.69 40.54 30.10
C GLU A 133 -15.16 41.97 30.01
N ALA A 134 -14.10 42.22 29.24
CA ALA A 134 -13.55 43.56 29.02
C ALA A 134 -14.53 44.50 28.28
N GLY A 135 -15.39 43.96 27.40
CA GLY A 135 -16.42 44.73 26.69
C GLY A 135 -17.59 45.18 27.57
N ARG A 136 -17.83 44.53 28.72
CA ARG A 136 -18.93 44.89 29.64
C ARG A 136 -18.56 46.01 30.61
N GLU A 137 -17.28 46.23 30.89
CA GLU A 137 -16.81 47.31 31.79
C GLU A 137 -16.70 48.68 31.10
N ALA A 138 -16.56 48.74 29.77
CA ALA A 138 -16.43 49.99 29.01
C ALA A 138 -17.77 50.65 28.62
N GLY A 139 -18.91 50.07 29.02
CA GLY A 139 -20.26 50.53 28.66
C GLY A 139 -21.07 51.20 29.78
N GLN A 140 -20.45 51.59 30.90
CA GLN A 140 -21.06 52.36 31.99
C GLN A 140 -20.56 53.80 32.01
#